data_AF-A0A7H8PT01-F1
#
_entry.id   AF-A0A7H8PT01-F1
#
_cell.length_a   1.000
_cell.length_b   1.000
_cell.length_c   1.000
_cell.angle_alpha   90.00
_cell.angle_beta   90.00
_cell.angle_gamma   90.00
#
_symmetry.space_group_name_H-M   'P 1'
#
loop_
_entity.id
_entity.type
_entity.pdbx_description
1 polymer ?
#
loop_
_entity_poly.entity_id
_entity_poly.type
_entity_poly.pdbx_seq_one_letter_code
_entity_poly.pdbx_strand_id
1 'polypeptide(L)'
;MGWTSFHYTDSTHQDFNAKKAYDFCMNEFDNPMCTIVKFWFQKAESKFDRHTVYLVINHINEYNFIMVVSITIDNNHIFYKETTSSMGPVKDKCPVEFLSMVPLPENPSYEYDWFIKVKKNNIRYKNQIN
;
A
#
# COMPACT_ATOMS: atom_id res chain seq x y z
N MET A 1 11.50 -14.00 -0.90
CA MET A 1 11.81 -12.64 -0.41
C MET A 1 11.15 -12.42 0.94
N GLY A 2 11.95 -12.03 1.94
CA GLY A 2 11.58 -11.94 3.36
C GLY A 2 10.84 -10.64 3.72
N TRP A 3 10.56 -10.45 5.01
CA TRP A 3 10.09 -9.19 5.56
C TRP A 3 11.29 -8.28 5.85
N THR A 4 11.12 -6.97 5.63
CA THR A 4 12.07 -5.95 6.09
C THR A 4 11.62 -5.48 7.48
N SER A 5 12.56 -5.24 8.39
CA SER A 5 12.23 -4.69 9.70
C SER A 5 13.26 -3.72 10.24
N PHE A 6 12.81 -2.78 11.06
CA PHE A 6 13.65 -1.84 11.78
C PHE A 6 13.01 -1.41 13.09
N HIS A 7 13.83 -0.86 13.98
CA HIS A 7 13.39 -0.39 15.30
C HIS A 7 12.48 0.83 15.16
N TYR A 8 11.30 0.78 15.77
CA TYR A 8 10.27 1.79 15.65
C TYR A 8 9.44 1.87 16.94
N THR A 9 9.42 3.05 17.56
CA THR A 9 8.77 3.32 18.85
C THR A 9 7.63 4.32 18.78
N ASP A 10 7.40 4.95 17.63
CA ASP A 10 6.46 6.08 17.54
C ASP A 10 4.99 5.66 17.65
N SER A 11 4.69 4.37 17.48
CA SER A 11 3.35 3.82 17.75
C SER A 11 3.36 2.32 17.97
N THR A 12 2.33 1.86 18.70
CA THR A 12 1.93 0.45 18.68
C THR A 12 1.21 0.11 17.38
N HIS A 13 1.03 -1.19 17.12
CA HIS A 13 0.20 -1.66 16.01
C HIS A 13 -1.24 -1.13 16.06
N GLN A 14 -1.86 -1.07 17.24
CA GLN A 14 -3.23 -0.61 17.37
C GLN A 14 -3.38 0.90 17.13
N ASP A 15 -2.37 1.68 17.51
CA ASP A 15 -2.38 3.14 17.39
C ASP A 15 -1.81 3.64 16.06
N PHE A 16 -1.33 2.74 15.20
CA PHE A 16 -0.85 3.08 13.87
C PHE A 16 -2.02 3.51 13.00
N ASN A 17 -1.96 4.76 12.53
CA ASN A 17 -3.02 5.43 11.80
C ASN A 17 -2.53 5.86 10.40
N ALA A 18 -3.43 6.43 9.61
CA ALA A 18 -3.14 6.83 8.24
C ALA A 18 -1.97 7.81 8.15
N LYS A 19 -1.89 8.79 9.07
CA LYS A 19 -0.80 9.77 9.10
C LYS A 19 0.55 9.12 9.36
N LYS A 20 0.66 8.29 10.40
CA LYS A 20 1.92 7.56 10.70
C LYS A 20 2.32 6.61 9.57
N ALA A 21 1.35 5.95 8.94
CA ALA A 21 1.60 5.11 7.78
C ALA A 21 2.07 5.91 6.56
N TYR A 22 1.53 7.11 6.35
CA TYR A 22 1.98 8.02 5.30
C TYR A 22 3.39 8.51 5.56
N ASP A 23 3.69 9.01 6.76
CA ASP A 23 5.02 9.48 7.14
C ASP A 23 6.07 8.36 6.98
N PHE A 24 5.72 7.14 7.40
CA PHE A 24 6.52 5.94 7.15
C PHE A 24 6.77 5.71 5.66
N CYS A 25 5.73 5.72 4.83
CA CYS A 25 5.86 5.48 3.40
C CYS A 25 6.66 6.58 2.69
N MET A 26 6.51 7.83 3.08
CA MET A 26 7.30 8.94 2.55
C MET A 26 8.79 8.71 2.86
N ASN A 27 9.14 8.34 4.09
CA ASN A 27 10.54 8.10 4.45
C ASN A 27 11.17 6.91 3.73
N GLU A 28 10.42 5.82 3.53
CA GLU A 28 10.96 4.57 2.96
C GLU A 28 10.93 4.54 1.43
N PHE A 29 9.89 5.11 0.79
CA PHE A 29 9.62 4.91 -0.63
C PHE A 29 9.67 6.19 -1.46
N ASP A 30 9.52 7.38 -0.85
CA ASP A 30 9.59 8.65 -1.58
C ASP A 30 11.06 9.08 -1.74
N ASN A 31 11.56 9.05 -2.97
CA ASN A 31 12.93 9.39 -3.30
C ASN A 31 13.02 9.92 -4.75
N PRO A 32 14.18 10.46 -5.19
CA PRO A 32 14.30 11.04 -6.52
C PRO A 32 13.96 10.11 -7.70
N MET A 33 14.01 8.78 -7.50
CA MET A 33 13.66 7.80 -8.52
C MET A 33 12.18 7.39 -8.49
N CYS A 34 11.50 7.58 -7.36
CA CYS A 34 10.15 7.11 -7.09
C CYS A 34 9.43 8.11 -6.19
N THR A 35 8.45 8.84 -6.72
CA THR A 35 7.65 9.80 -5.93
C THR A 35 6.26 9.29 -5.64
N ILE A 36 5.78 9.43 -4.41
CA ILE A 36 4.43 9.02 -4.01
C ILE A 36 3.41 10.06 -4.48
N VAL A 37 2.49 9.65 -5.37
CA VAL A 37 1.45 10.52 -5.95
C VAL A 37 0.13 10.40 -5.21
N LYS A 38 -0.24 9.18 -4.81
CA LYS A 38 -1.46 8.90 -4.04
C LYS A 38 -1.19 7.87 -2.96
N PHE A 39 -1.92 8.02 -1.85
CA PHE A 39 -1.81 7.17 -0.67
C PHE A 39 -3.20 6.75 -0.19
N TRP A 40 -3.35 5.48 0.17
CA TRP A 40 -4.52 4.99 0.86
C TRP A 40 -4.14 3.93 1.90
N PHE A 41 -4.62 4.12 3.13
CA PHE A 41 -4.38 3.28 4.28
C PHE A 41 -5.62 2.48 4.65
N GLN A 42 -5.45 1.17 4.75
CA GLN A 42 -6.39 0.26 5.36
C GLN A 42 -5.84 -0.21 6.70
N LYS A 43 -6.46 0.25 7.79
CA LYS A 43 -6.13 -0.20 9.14
C LYS A 43 -6.40 -1.71 9.29
N ALA A 44 -5.56 -2.39 10.07
CA ALA A 44 -5.79 -3.75 10.53
C ALA A 44 -7.10 -3.83 11.34
N GLU A 45 -7.85 -4.92 11.17
CA GLU A 45 -9.12 -5.14 11.89
C GLU A 45 -8.89 -5.72 13.29
N SER A 46 -7.81 -6.49 13.44
CA SER A 46 -7.32 -7.01 14.72
C SER A 46 -5.81 -6.83 14.88
N LYS A 47 -5.30 -7.08 16.09
CA LYS A 47 -3.86 -7.04 16.39
C LYS A 47 -3.02 -8.11 15.68
N PHE A 48 -3.66 -9.13 15.11
CA PHE A 48 -3.00 -10.22 14.40
C PHE A 48 -3.00 -10.00 12.89
N ASP A 49 -3.77 -9.02 12.41
CA ASP A 49 -3.81 -8.66 11.01
C ASP A 49 -2.68 -7.69 10.65
N ARG A 50 -2.47 -7.51 9.35
CA ARG A 50 -1.57 -6.47 8.82
C ARG A 50 -2.37 -5.24 8.46
N HIS A 51 -1.78 -4.08 8.69
CA HIS A 51 -2.19 -2.88 7.97
C HIS A 51 -1.81 -3.05 6.50
N THR A 52 -2.56 -2.42 5.63
CA THR A 52 -2.27 -2.41 4.20
C THR A 52 -2.24 -0.97 3.71
N VAL A 53 -1.15 -0.59 3.06
CA VAL A 53 -1.02 0.69 2.35
C VAL A 53 -1.04 0.41 0.87
N TYR A 54 -1.79 1.20 0.12
CA TYR A 54 -1.74 1.27 -1.33
C TYR A 54 -1.11 2.61 -1.70
N LEU A 55 -0.06 2.56 -2.51
CA LEU A 55 0.63 3.73 -3.03
C LEU A 55 0.52 3.75 -4.54
N VAL A 56 0.18 4.90 -5.12
CA VAL A 56 0.50 5.17 -6.53
C VAL A 56 1.83 5.90 -6.54
N ILE A 57 2.82 5.29 -7.17
CA ILE A 57 4.18 5.83 -7.26
C ILE A 57 4.44 6.19 -8.72
N ASN A 58 4.99 7.38 -8.95
CA ASN A 58 5.54 7.79 -10.24
C ASN A 58 7.04 7.48 -10.25
N HIS A 59 7.46 6.65 -11.20
CA HIS A 59 8.87 6.35 -11.43
C HIS A 59 9.52 7.48 -12.24
N ILE A 60 10.82 7.67 -12.11
CA ILE A 60 11.61 8.66 -12.87
C ILE A 60 11.49 8.52 -14.40
N ASN A 61 11.04 7.36 -14.89
CA ASN A 61 10.75 7.12 -16.31
C ASN A 61 9.31 7.52 -16.69
N GLU A 62 8.68 8.39 -15.89
CA GLU A 62 7.37 8.99 -16.11
C GLU A 62 6.19 8.01 -16.21
N TYR A 63 6.33 6.79 -15.68
CA TYR A 63 5.23 5.84 -15.55
C TYR A 63 4.79 5.70 -14.10
N ASN A 64 3.49 5.48 -13.91
CA ASN A 64 2.93 5.19 -12.59
C ASN A 64 2.79 3.68 -12.40
N PHE A 65 2.96 3.22 -11.17
CA PHE A 65 2.62 1.86 -10.76
C PHE A 65 1.99 1.86 -9.36
N ILE A 66 1.26 0.78 -9.03
CA ILE A 66 0.68 0.61 -7.70
C ILE A 66 1.60 -0.29 -6.88
N MET A 67 2.04 0.21 -5.73
CA MET A 67 2.75 -0.57 -4.72
C MET A 67 1.82 -0.88 -3.56
N VAL A 68 1.77 -2.13 -3.13
CA VAL A 68 1.01 -2.57 -1.95
C VAL A 68 2.00 -2.92 -0.83
N VAL A 69 1.85 -2.29 0.33
CA VAL A 69 2.73 -2.52 1.48
C VAL A 69 1.92 -3.10 2.62
N SER A 70 2.32 -4.30 3.07
CA SER A 70 1.78 -4.90 4.29
C SER A 70 2.65 -4.49 5.47
N ILE A 71 2.04 -3.99 6.55
CA ILE A 71 2.74 -3.48 7.72
C ILE A 71 2.22 -4.14 9.00
N THR A 72 3.13 -4.62 9.84
CA THR A 72 2.88 -5.07 11.21
C THR A 72 3.86 -4.35 12.14
N ILE A 73 3.44 -4.07 13.37
CA ILE A 73 4.34 -3.50 14.38
C ILE A 73 4.32 -4.47 15.56
N ASP A 74 5.49 -4.96 15.94
CA ASP A 74 5.62 -5.89 17.06
C ASP A 74 6.96 -5.64 17.78
N ASN A 75 6.97 -5.76 19.10
CA ASN A 75 8.17 -5.60 19.93
C ASN A 75 9.04 -4.38 19.56
N ASN A 76 8.43 -3.19 19.43
CA ASN A 76 9.09 -1.94 19.01
C ASN A 76 9.83 -2.04 17.68
N HIS A 77 9.36 -2.90 16.78
CA HIS A 77 9.85 -2.98 15.41
C HIS A 77 8.67 -2.88 14.47
N ILE A 78 8.87 -2.15 13.38
CA ILE A 78 7.98 -2.23 12.23
C ILE A 78 8.51 -3.32 11.31
N PHE A 79 7.61 -4.19 10.87
CA PHE A 79 7.84 -5.22 9.88
C PHE A 79 7.00 -4.86 8.67
N TYR A 80 7.63 -4.71 7.50
CA TYR A 80 6.91 -4.46 6.27
C TYR A 80 7.34 -5.39 5.15
N LYS A 81 6.42 -5.55 4.20
CA LYS A 81 6.67 -6.28 2.97
C LYS A 81 5.93 -5.63 1.81
N GLU A 82 6.67 -5.31 0.77
CA GLU A 82 6.12 -4.98 -0.54
C GLU A 82 5.49 -6.24 -1.14
N THR A 83 4.24 -6.10 -1.57
CA THR A 83 3.49 -7.19 -2.17
C THR A 83 3.07 -6.77 -3.56
N THR A 84 3.31 -7.64 -4.52
CA THR A 84 2.81 -7.41 -5.88
C THR A 84 1.29 -7.53 -5.89
N SER A 85 0.63 -6.76 -6.75
CA SER A 85 -0.80 -6.88 -7.07
C SER A 85 -1.20 -8.32 -7.41
N SER A 86 -0.27 -9.07 -8.03
CA SER A 86 -0.41 -10.47 -8.45
C SER A 86 -0.34 -11.53 -7.33
N MET A 87 0.37 -11.26 -6.23
CA MET A 87 0.47 -12.19 -5.09
C MET A 87 -0.53 -11.88 -3.99
N GLY A 88 -1.55 -11.07 -4.31
CA GLY A 88 -2.39 -10.37 -3.37
C GLY A 88 -2.74 -11.16 -2.12
N PRO A 89 -2.47 -10.63 -0.91
CA PRO A 89 -3.05 -11.15 0.29
C PRO A 89 -4.36 -10.37 0.55
N VAL A 90 -5.50 -11.06 0.40
CA VAL A 90 -6.68 -10.94 1.29
C VAL A 90 -7.46 -9.60 1.28
N LYS A 91 -6.96 -8.51 0.71
CA LYS A 91 -7.57 -7.17 0.85
C LYS A 91 -7.63 -6.47 -0.50
N ASP A 92 -8.79 -6.53 -1.15
CA ASP A 92 -9.10 -5.86 -2.41
C ASP A 92 -9.79 -4.50 -2.17
N LYS A 93 -9.37 -3.79 -1.11
CA LYS A 93 -9.91 -2.48 -0.73
C LYS A 93 -9.10 -1.29 -1.28
N CYS A 94 -8.32 -1.51 -2.34
CA CYS A 94 -7.68 -0.43 -3.09
C CYS A 94 -8.74 0.52 -3.66
N PRO A 95 -8.54 1.85 -3.65
CA PRO A 95 -9.45 2.76 -4.33
C PRO A 95 -9.45 2.54 -5.84
N VAL A 96 -10.62 2.58 -6.47
CA VAL A 96 -10.75 2.36 -7.92
C VAL A 96 -10.06 3.44 -8.74
N GLU A 97 -9.97 4.65 -8.20
CA GLU A 97 -9.32 5.80 -8.82
C GLU A 97 -7.81 5.56 -9.03
N PHE A 98 -7.19 4.67 -8.25
CA PHE A 98 -5.77 4.34 -8.44
C PHE A 98 -5.57 3.56 -9.74
N LEU A 99 -6.54 2.74 -10.14
CA LEU A 99 -6.45 1.94 -11.36
C LEU A 99 -6.46 2.81 -12.62
N SER A 100 -7.08 4.00 -12.58
CA SER A 100 -7.05 4.95 -13.71
C SER A 100 -5.72 5.69 -13.85
N MET A 101 -4.82 5.57 -12.87
CA MET A 101 -3.53 6.25 -12.89
C MET A 101 -2.41 5.38 -13.45
N VAL A 102 -2.65 4.09 -13.68
CA VAL A 102 -1.65 3.11 -14.11
C VAL A 102 -2.12 2.41 -15.39
N PRO A 103 -1.19 1.90 -16.22
CA PRO A 103 -1.56 1.15 -17.41
C PRO A 103 -2.38 -0.09 -17.02
N LEU A 104 -3.42 -0.37 -17.80
CA LEU A 104 -4.20 -1.60 -17.64
C LEU A 104 -3.35 -2.79 -18.11
N PRO A 105 -3.31 -3.90 -17.35
CA PRO A 105 -2.63 -5.11 -17.79
C PRO A 105 -3.29 -5.66 -19.06
N GLU A 106 -2.49 -5.85 -20.12
CA GLU A 106 -2.98 -6.22 -21.47
C GLU A 106 -3.36 -7.71 -21.61
N ASN A 107 -2.88 -8.58 -20.70
CA ASN A 107 -3.08 -10.02 -20.77
C ASN A 107 -3.74 -10.58 -19.49
N PRO A 108 -4.49 -11.70 -19.59
CA PRO A 108 -5.04 -12.40 -18.44
C PRO A 108 -3.89 -12.85 -17.52
N SER A 109 -3.72 -12.11 -16.44
CA SER A 109 -2.64 -12.24 -15.47
C SER A 109 -3.23 -12.08 -14.08
N TYR A 110 -2.50 -12.50 -13.05
CA TYR A 110 -2.92 -12.29 -11.67
C TYR A 110 -3.15 -10.80 -11.34
N GLU A 111 -2.43 -9.90 -12.01
CA GLU A 111 -2.66 -8.46 -11.90
C GLU A 111 -3.98 -8.05 -12.53
N TYR A 112 -4.31 -8.55 -13.73
CA TYR A 112 -5.61 -8.33 -14.37
C TYR A 112 -6.78 -8.78 -13.48
N ASP A 113 -6.68 -9.96 -12.86
CA ASP A 113 -7.69 -10.47 -11.93
C ASP A 113 -7.84 -9.57 -10.69
N TRP A 114 -6.73 -9.03 -10.18
CA TRP A 114 -6.74 -8.09 -9.06
C TRP A 114 -7.43 -6.77 -9.45
N PHE A 115 -7.14 -6.22 -10.64
CA PHE A 115 -7.82 -5.01 -11.15
C PHE A 115 -9.33 -5.22 -11.23
N ILE A 116 -9.80 -6.38 -11.70
CA ILE A 116 -11.23 -6.72 -11.73
C ILE A 116 -11.83 -6.73 -10.33
N LYS A 117 -11.17 -7.37 -9.36
CA LYS A 117 -11.63 -7.42 -7.96
C LYS A 117 -11.73 -6.02 -7.35
N VAL A 118 -10.72 -5.19 -7.54
CA VAL A 118 -10.72 -3.79 -7.05
C VAL A 118 -11.89 -3.00 -7.66
N LYS A 119 -12.10 -3.09 -8.99
CA LYS A 119 -13.25 -2.45 -9.66
C LYS A 119 -14.59 -2.92 -9.08
N LYS A 120 -14.72 -4.22 -8.80
CA LYS A 120 -15.94 -4.81 -8.23
C LYS A 120 -16.21 -4.31 -6.80
N ASN A 121 -15.17 -4.17 -5.98
CA ASN A 121 -15.32 -3.69 -4.61
C ASN A 121 -15.64 -2.18 -4.53
N ASN A 122 -15.32 -1.42 -5.59
CA ASN A 122 -15.76 -0.04 -5.79
C ASN A 122 -15.50 0.88 -4.58
N ILE A 123 -14.34 0.71 -3.93
CA ILE A 123 -13.90 1.60 -2.86
C ILE A 123 -13.57 2.95 -3.47
N ARG A 124 -14.22 4.00 -2.96
CA ARG A 124 -13.95 5.38 -3.39
C ARG A 124 -12.82 5.98 -2.59
N TYR A 125 -11.91 6.64 -3.30
CA TYR A 125 -10.84 7.39 -2.68
C TYR A 125 -11.38 8.51 -1.79
N LYS A 126 -10.76 8.67 -0.62
CA LYS A 126 -10.91 9.84 0.24
C LYS A 126 -9.52 10.25 0.70
N ASN A 127 -9.26 11.55 0.86
CA ASN A 127 -8.01 11.92 1.51
C ASN A 127 -8.07 11.51 2.99
N GLN A 128 -7.10 10.72 3.45
CA GLN A 128 -6.99 10.28 4.84
C GLN A 128 -5.92 11.06 5.61
N ILE A 129 -5.17 11.92 4.92
CA ILE A 129 -4.13 12.79 5.46
C ILE A 129 -4.69 14.20 5.40
N ASN A 130 -5.49 14.54 6.42
CA ASN A 130 -5.97 15.90 6.68
C ASN A 130 -5.43 16.35 8.03
#